data_AF-A0A925R6U8-F1
#
_entry.id   AF-A0A925R6U8-F1
#
_cell.length_a   1.000
_cell.length_b   1.000
_cell.length_c   1.000
_cell.angle_alpha   90.00
_cell.angle_beta   90.00
_cell.angle_gamma   90.00
#
_symmetry.space_group_name_H-M   'P 1'
#
loop_
_entity.id
_entity.type
_entity.pdbx_description
1 polymer ?
#
loop_
_entity_poly.entity_id
_entity_poly.type
_entity_poly.pdbx_seq_one_letter_code
_entity_poly.pdbx_strand_id
1 'polypeptide(L)' 'MIQIQNNTKIVNYVTYEYHNLEEKERHIVEMASDDYECLDRFEDAVKVTYRKFIHE' A
#
# COMPACT_ATOMS: atom_id res chain seq x y z
N MET A 1 -30.38 -18.57 5.10
CA MET A 1 -29.71 -17.71 6.11
C MET A 1 -28.35 -17.37 5.55
N ILE A 2 -28.07 -16.10 5.26
CA ILE A 2 -26.76 -15.67 4.74
C ILE A 2 -25.89 -15.33 5.94
N GLN A 3 -24.89 -16.16 6.25
CA GLN A 3 -23.88 -15.83 7.24
C GLN A 3 -22.93 -14.79 6.62
N ILE A 4 -23.11 -13.52 6.97
CA ILE A 4 -22.14 -12.47 6.66
C ILE A 4 -20.96 -12.69 7.61
N GLN A 5 -19.90 -13.34 7.12
CA GLN A 5 -18.63 -13.41 7.83
C GLN A 5 -17.98 -12.02 7.76
N ASN A 6 -18.15 -11.22 8.82
CA ASN A 6 -17.39 -9.98 9.00
C ASN A 6 -15.92 -10.33 9.26
N ASN A 7 -15.15 -10.59 8.21
CA ASN A 7 -13.70 -10.63 8.27
C ASN A 7 -13.19 -9.19 8.28
N THR A 8 -13.27 -8.54 9.45
CA THR A 8 -12.65 -7.23 9.67
C THR A 8 -11.13 -7.40 9.60
N LYS A 9 -10.53 -7.16 8.44
CA LYS A 9 -9.08 -7.14 8.29
C LYS A 9 -8.58 -5.75 8.67
N ILE A 10 -7.66 -5.66 9.63
CA ILE A 10 -7.01 -4.39 9.96
C ILE A 10 -6.02 -4.08 8.84
N VAL A 11 -6.12 -2.88 8.27
CA VAL A 11 -5.26 -2.42 7.19
C VAL A 11 -4.50 -1.20 7.65
N ASN A 12 -3.17 -1.25 7.58
CA ASN A 12 -2.32 -0.10 7.78
C ASN A 12 -2.11 0.62 6.45
N TYR A 13 -2.30 1.94 6.43
CA TYR A 13 -2.05 2.78 5.26
C TYR A 13 -0.86 3.68 5.54
N VAL A 14 0.09 3.70 4.61
CA VAL A 14 1.26 4.57 4.69
C VAL A 14 1.46 5.27 3.36
N THR A 15 1.71 6.57 3.41
CA THR A 15 1.89 7.41 2.24
C THR A 15 3.27 8.03 2.28
N TYR A 16 4.00 7.91 1.17
CA TYR A 16 5.30 8.53 0.98
C TYR A 16 5.24 9.52 -0.17
N GLU A 17 5.96 10.62 -0.01
CA GLU A 17 6.18 11.63 -1.05
C GLU A 17 7.67 11.65 -1.35
N TYR A 18 8.01 11.63 -2.63
CA TYR A 18 9.38 11.56 -3.12
C TYR A 18 9.75 12.83 -3.86
N HIS A 19 11.04 13.08 -4.02
CA HIS A 19 11.50 14.19 -4.84
C HIS A 19 11.47 13.86 -6.34
N ASN A 20 11.60 12.59 -6.72
CA ASN A 20 11.68 12.14 -8.10
C ASN A 20 11.11 10.72 -8.29
N LEU A 21 10.88 10.36 -9.57
CA LEU A 21 10.32 9.07 -9.96
C LEU A 21 11.25 7.88 -9.67
N GLU A 22 12.57 8.05 -9.84
CA GLU A 22 13.54 6.97 -9.66
C GLU A 22 13.60 6.50 -8.19
N GLU A 23 13.53 7.44 -7.24
CA GLU A 23 13.42 7.15 -5.82
C GLU A 23 12.10 6.43 -5.48
N LYS A 24 11.00 6.88 -6.09
CA LYS A 24 9.69 6.21 -5.97
C LYS A 24 9.76 4.76 -6.46
N GLU A 25 10.32 4.52 -7.65
CA GLU A 25 10.40 3.17 -8.23
C GLU A 25 11.26 2.22 -7.41
N ARG A 26 12.44 2.69 -6.93
CA ARG A 26 13.30 1.89 -6.04
C ARG A 26 12.56 1.47 -4.76
N HIS A 27 11.89 2.42 -4.10
CA HIS A 27 11.21 2.13 -2.84
C HIS A 27 9.93 1.29 -3.02
N ILE A 28 9.22 1.40 -4.15
CA ILE A 28 8.11 0.49 -4.49
C ILE A 28 8.58 -0.97 -4.51
N VAL A 29 9.74 -1.25 -5.11
CA VAL A 29 10.31 -2.61 -5.16
C VAL A 29 10.69 -3.12 -3.77
N GLU A 30 11.26 -2.26 -2.93
CA GLU A 30 11.58 -2.58 -1.54
C GLU A 30 10.32 -2.89 -0.72
N MET A 31 9.30 -2.03 -0.81
CA MET A 31 8.03 -2.18 -0.07
C MET A 31 7.24 -3.41 -0.50
N ALA A 32 7.27 -3.75 -1.80
CA ALA A 32 6.65 -4.98 -2.31
C ALA A 32 7.25 -6.26 -1.69
N SER A 33 8.51 -6.20 -1.26
CA SER A 33 9.17 -7.32 -0.57
C SER A 33 8.71 -7.46 0.90
N ASP A 34 8.17 -6.38 1.50
CA ASP A 34 7.71 -6.34 2.90
C ASP A 34 6.18 -6.52 3.03
N ASP A 35 5.54 -7.16 2.03
CA ASP A 35 4.08 -7.42 1.98
C ASP A 35 3.21 -6.14 1.94
N TYR A 36 3.79 -5.00 1.52
CA TYR A 36 3.02 -3.79 1.24
C TYR A 36 2.48 -3.83 -0.19
N GLU A 37 1.16 -3.69 -0.33
CA GLU A 37 0.53 -3.48 -1.62
C GLU A 37 0.49 -1.99 -1.97
N CYS A 38 1.11 -1.65 -3.09
CA CYS A 38 1.08 -0.32 -3.68
C CYS A 38 -0.32 0.00 -4.23
N LEU A 39 -0.93 1.09 -3.77
CA LEU A 39 -2.27 1.56 -4.17
C LEU A 39 -2.24 2.62 -5.28
N ASP A 40 -1.10 2.77 -5.95
CA ASP A 40 -0.79 3.81 -6.93
C ASP A 40 -1.65 3.70 -8.21
N ARG A 41 -2.92 4.07 -8.09
CA ARG A 41 -3.86 4.28 -9.19
C ARG A 41 -4.32 5.73 -9.32
N PHE A 42 -3.76 6.64 -8.54
CA PHE A 42 -4.15 8.05 -8.50
C PHE A 42 -2.97 8.91 -8.93
N GLU A 43 -2.96 9.26 -10.22
CA GLU A 43 -2.49 10.49 -10.93
C GLU A 43 -1.26 11.30 -10.47
N ASP A 44 -0.60 10.98 -9.36
CA ASP A 44 0.43 11.78 -8.72
C ASP A 44 1.81 11.19 -8.99
N ALA A 45 2.65 11.94 -9.73
CA ALA A 45 3.92 11.43 -10.22
C ALA A 45 4.89 11.08 -9.07
N VAL A 46 4.85 11.81 -7.95
CA VAL A 46 5.86 11.70 -6.88
C VAL A 46 5.32 11.24 -5.54
N LYS A 47 4.04 10.89 -5.46
CA LYS A 47 3.43 10.35 -4.24
C LYS A 47 3.04 8.90 -4.44
N VAL A 48 3.11 8.11 -3.38
CA VAL A 48 2.65 6.73 -3.36
C VAL A 48 1.95 6.44 -2.05
N THR A 49 0.88 5.65 -2.11
CA THR A 49 0.24 5.12 -0.91
C THR A 49 0.32 3.60 -0.95
N TYR A 50 0.73 3.01 0.16
CA TYR A 50 0.77 1.57 0.35
C TYR A 50 -0.28 1.17 1.38
N ARG A 51 -0.80 -0.04 1.23
CA ARG A 51 -1.56 -0.73 2.27
C ARG A 51 -0.84 -2.01 2.68
N LYS A 52 -0.89 -2.34 3.96
CA LYS A 52 -0.46 -3.63 4.49
C LYS A 52 -1.55 -4.21 5.38
N PHE A 53 -1.89 -5.47 5.16
CA PHE A 53 -2.83 -6.17 6.02
C PHE A 53 -2.11 -6.59 7.30
N ILE A 54 -2.64 -6.19 8.45
CA ILE A 54 -2.15 -6.65 9.74
C ILE A 54 -2.80 -8.02 9.97
N HIS A 55 -2.00 -9.08 9.83
CA HIS A 55 -2.39 -10.42 10.28
C HIS A 55 -2.14 -10.50 11.79
N GLU A 56 -3.20 -10.72 12.57
CA GLU A 56 -3.11 -11.15 13.97
C GLU A 56 -2.72 -12.63 14.06
#